data_AF-A0A0B8QHJ4-F1
#
_entry.id   AF-A0A0B8QHJ4-F1
#
_cell.length_a   1.000
_cell.length_b   1.000
_cell.length_c   1.000
_cell.angle_alpha   90.00
_cell.angle_beta   90.00
_cell.angle_gamma   90.00
#
_symmetry.space_group_name_H-M   'P 1'
#
loop_
_entity.id
_entity.type
_entity.pdbx_description
1 polymer ?
#
loop_
_entity_poly.entity_id
_entity_poly.type
_entity_poly.pdbx_seq_one_letter_code
_entity_poly.pdbx_strand_id
1 'polypeptide(L)'
;MHNKSITADNVSSIVGGRNIGNEYFSYDTSVEFGDFDLLLYGNTVEQVAGQFDQYWNSDFAIPVEWIFETDEVITAEDVKQTVLTERLEEQFTTGAYDITKLDLHRKLVNNELPLYWGEGKLLYDLPDKVGTQNSQLIDDLTLILEDVEDNVVIISPYFVPTELGTQHLVEAVQSGKQVTIITNSLASNDVFAVHGWYAKYREDLIEGGVKLWEIKSTAKFKSKWSMTGSGRSSLHAKVMFFDDRYLFVGSMNWDPRSALHNTEMAVIIDQADFVLENEIELFNELDKYAYQLKIRDGDLVWVDNMTQEVFESEPDASIWLRMGAWMAGILPIEEQL
;
A
#
# COMPACT_ATOMS: atom_id res chain seq x y z
N MET A 1 13.76 -9.03 -1.74
CA MET A 1 13.47 -7.84 -2.56
C MET A 1 11.98 -7.55 -2.45
N HIS A 2 11.60 -6.34 -2.03
CA HIS A 2 10.19 -5.92 -1.98
C HIS A 2 9.89 -4.74 -2.91
N ASN A 3 10.89 -4.24 -3.65
CA ASN A 3 10.76 -3.26 -4.72
C ASN A 3 9.76 -3.72 -5.81
N LYS A 4 8.86 -2.84 -6.27
CA LYS A 4 8.01 -3.09 -7.46
C LYS A 4 8.13 -1.93 -8.44
N SER A 5 8.55 -2.26 -9.66
CA SER A 5 8.49 -1.34 -10.80
C SER A 5 8.38 -2.12 -12.11
N ILE A 6 7.83 -1.47 -13.13
CA ILE A 6 7.89 -1.92 -14.52
C ILE A 6 8.31 -0.75 -15.38
N THR A 7 9.38 -0.93 -16.14
CA THR A 7 9.94 0.11 -17.02
C THR A 7 9.92 -0.38 -18.46
N ALA A 8 9.41 0.45 -19.36
CA ALA A 8 9.38 0.19 -20.79
C ALA A 8 10.32 1.17 -21.52
N ASP A 9 11.31 0.62 -22.22
CA ASP A 9 12.26 1.33 -23.08
C ASP A 9 13.01 2.51 -22.43
N ASN A 10 13.06 2.57 -21.09
CA ASN A 10 13.51 3.74 -20.32
C ASN A 10 12.76 5.05 -20.68
N VAL A 11 11.54 4.92 -21.22
CA VAL A 11 10.68 6.07 -21.57
C VAL A 11 9.62 6.30 -20.49
N SER A 12 9.07 5.21 -19.94
CA SER A 12 8.05 5.26 -18.90
C SER A 12 8.26 4.17 -17.87
N SER A 13 7.96 4.47 -16.61
CA SER A 13 7.95 3.51 -15.52
C SER A 13 6.62 3.54 -14.78
N ILE A 14 6.15 2.40 -14.30
CA ILE A 14 5.11 2.33 -13.28
C ILE A 14 5.78 1.90 -11.97
N VAL A 15 5.52 2.63 -10.88
CA VAL A 15 6.05 2.35 -9.54
C VAL A 15 4.93 2.43 -8.52
N GLY A 16 4.90 1.49 -7.58
CA GLY A 16 3.95 1.51 -6.47
C GLY A 16 3.98 0.25 -5.62
N GLY A 17 2.84 -0.09 -5.02
CA GLY A 17 2.71 -1.21 -4.08
C GLY A 17 2.32 -2.54 -4.72
N ARG A 18 1.83 -2.49 -5.96
CA ARG A 18 1.12 -3.61 -6.61
C ARG A 18 2.07 -4.75 -6.97
N ASN A 19 1.72 -5.96 -6.54
CA ASN A 19 2.36 -7.20 -6.99
C ASN A 19 1.61 -7.82 -8.18
N ILE A 20 2.23 -8.82 -8.82
CA ILE A 20 1.54 -9.68 -9.79
C ILE A 20 0.98 -10.88 -9.04
N GLY A 21 -0.33 -10.88 -8.80
CA GLY A 21 -1.03 -11.94 -8.08
C GLY A 21 -2.54 -11.88 -8.28
N ASN A 22 -3.21 -13.02 -8.09
CA ASN A 22 -4.64 -13.24 -8.30
C ASN A 22 -5.54 -12.17 -7.66
N GLU A 23 -5.17 -11.75 -6.45
CA GLU A 23 -5.84 -10.76 -5.60
C GLU A 23 -5.90 -9.35 -6.23
N TYR A 24 -4.94 -9.01 -7.10
CA TYR A 24 -4.87 -7.72 -7.79
C TYR A 24 -5.60 -7.71 -9.13
N PHE A 25 -5.92 -8.90 -9.67
CA PHE A 25 -6.64 -9.06 -10.94
C PHE A 25 -8.09 -9.56 -10.73
N SER A 26 -8.55 -9.63 -9.48
CA SER A 26 -9.87 -10.17 -9.09
C SER A 26 -10.13 -11.54 -9.75
N TYR A 27 -9.10 -12.39 -9.80
CA TYR A 27 -9.07 -13.68 -10.47
C TYR A 27 -8.98 -14.79 -9.41
N ASP A 28 -9.93 -15.73 -9.41
CA ASP A 28 -10.04 -16.87 -8.47
C ASP A 28 -9.62 -16.56 -7.02
N THR A 29 -10.21 -15.50 -6.44
CA THR A 29 -9.84 -15.03 -5.11
C THR A 29 -11.06 -14.66 -4.28
N SER A 30 -10.92 -14.83 -2.95
CA SER A 30 -11.90 -14.39 -1.96
C SER A 30 -11.59 -13.01 -1.37
N VAL A 31 -10.38 -12.50 -1.63
CA VAL A 31 -9.89 -11.19 -1.18
C VAL A 31 -9.34 -10.41 -2.37
N GLU A 32 -9.67 -9.14 -2.45
CA GLU A 32 -9.20 -8.24 -3.50
C GLU A 32 -8.39 -7.11 -2.90
N PHE A 33 -7.35 -6.70 -3.62
CA PHE A 33 -6.43 -5.67 -3.17
C PHE A 33 -6.59 -4.38 -3.98
N GLY A 34 -6.93 -3.31 -3.28
CA GLY A 34 -6.90 -1.95 -3.81
C GLY A 34 -5.50 -1.37 -3.61
N ASP A 35 -4.82 -0.99 -4.69
CA ASP A 35 -3.46 -0.45 -4.65
C ASP A 35 -3.37 0.85 -5.46
N PHE A 36 -2.29 1.59 -5.28
CA PHE A 36 -2.03 2.86 -5.95
C PHE A 36 -0.62 2.85 -6.55
N ASP A 37 -0.56 3.08 -7.86
CA ASP A 37 0.69 3.11 -8.63
C ASP A 37 0.79 4.42 -9.43
N LEU A 38 2.00 4.91 -9.64
CA LEU A 38 2.29 6.09 -10.45
C LEU A 38 2.81 5.66 -11.83
N LEU A 39 2.22 6.19 -12.89
CA LEU A 39 2.83 6.18 -14.23
C LEU A 39 3.73 7.41 -14.37
N LEU A 40 5.02 7.18 -14.61
CA LEU A 40 6.07 8.17 -14.58
C LEU A 40 6.72 8.34 -15.95
N TYR A 41 7.13 9.57 -16.24
CA TYR A 41 7.91 9.97 -17.40
C TYR A 41 9.06 10.89 -16.98
N GLY A 42 10.11 10.97 -17.78
CA GLY A 42 11.23 11.89 -17.57
C GLY A 42 12.27 11.37 -16.57
N ASN A 43 12.95 12.27 -15.86
CA ASN A 43 14.16 11.95 -15.08
C ASN A 43 13.94 10.88 -13.99
N THR A 44 12.73 10.75 -13.45
CA THR A 44 12.43 9.69 -12.47
C THR A 44 12.53 8.29 -13.08
N VAL A 45 12.26 8.14 -14.38
CA VAL A 45 12.42 6.86 -15.11
C VAL A 45 13.90 6.46 -15.17
N GLU A 46 14.80 7.42 -15.41
CA GLU A 46 16.24 7.18 -15.40
C GLU A 46 16.74 6.76 -14.00
N GLN A 47 16.18 7.36 -12.93
CA GLN A 47 16.49 6.94 -11.55
C GLN A 47 16.02 5.51 -11.28
N VAL A 48 14.81 5.13 -11.72
CA VAL A 48 14.28 3.76 -11.59
C VAL A 48 15.16 2.77 -12.37
N ALA A 49 15.55 3.10 -13.60
CA ALA A 49 16.46 2.27 -14.39
C ALA A 49 17.83 2.10 -13.71
N GLY A 50 18.40 3.18 -13.17
CA GLY A 50 19.66 3.13 -12.42
C GLY A 50 19.59 2.30 -11.14
N GLN A 51 18.45 2.32 -10.44
CA GLN A 51 18.20 1.44 -9.29
C GLN A 51 18.06 -0.01 -9.74
N PHE A 52 17.32 -0.29 -10.83
CA PHE A 52 17.21 -1.64 -11.39
C PHE A 52 18.59 -2.21 -11.72
N ASP A 53 19.44 -1.44 -12.41
CA ASP A 53 20.79 -1.88 -12.78
C ASP A 53 21.65 -2.21 -11.55
N GLN A 54 21.54 -1.44 -10.46
CA GLN A 54 22.25 -1.74 -9.21
C GLN A 54 21.82 -3.08 -8.62
N TYR A 55 20.53 -3.40 -8.65
CA TYR A 55 20.01 -4.66 -8.14
C TYR A 55 20.36 -5.83 -9.05
N TRP A 56 20.17 -5.67 -10.37
CA TRP A 56 20.41 -6.69 -11.36
C TRP A 56 21.89 -7.13 -11.42
N ASN A 57 22.80 -6.19 -11.19
CA ASN A 57 24.24 -6.45 -11.18
C ASN A 57 24.81 -6.65 -9.76
N SER A 58 23.97 -6.82 -8.74
CA SER A 58 24.43 -7.06 -7.37
C SER A 58 24.84 -8.52 -7.14
N ASP A 59 25.68 -8.77 -6.13
CA ASP A 59 26.08 -10.13 -5.73
C ASP A 59 24.89 -10.99 -5.23
N PHE A 60 23.75 -10.37 -4.93
CA PHE A 60 22.52 -11.06 -4.52
C PHE A 60 21.65 -11.52 -5.70
N ALA A 61 21.93 -11.06 -6.92
CA ALA A 61 21.21 -11.47 -8.13
C ALA A 61 21.86 -12.73 -8.71
N ILE A 62 21.18 -13.87 -8.56
CA ILE A 62 21.60 -15.14 -9.15
C ILE A 62 20.59 -15.60 -10.21
N PRO A 63 21.04 -16.29 -11.28
CA PRO A 63 20.14 -16.88 -12.26
C PRO A 63 19.14 -17.84 -11.61
N VAL A 64 17.87 -17.76 -11.99
CA VAL A 64 16.81 -18.64 -11.46
C VAL A 64 17.07 -20.10 -11.83
N GLU A 65 17.76 -20.33 -12.94
CA GLU A 65 18.17 -21.64 -13.47
C GLU A 65 19.15 -22.36 -12.53
N TRP A 66 19.81 -21.64 -11.62
CA TRP A 66 20.65 -22.27 -10.58
C TRP A 66 19.84 -22.88 -9.45
N ILE A 67 18.56 -22.48 -9.31
CA ILE A 67 17.63 -22.98 -8.31
C ILE A 67 16.71 -24.04 -8.92
N PHE A 68 16.23 -23.79 -10.14
CA PHE A 68 15.32 -24.69 -10.86
C PHE A 68 15.90 -25.07 -12.22
N GLU A 69 16.12 -26.37 -12.45
CA GLU A 69 16.37 -26.88 -13.80
C GLU A 69 15.04 -26.88 -14.57
N THR A 70 14.93 -26.05 -15.62
CA THR A 70 13.84 -26.15 -16.58
C THR A 70 14.39 -26.19 -18.00
N ASP A 71 14.23 -27.33 -18.66
CA ASP A 71 14.48 -27.50 -20.09
C ASP A 71 13.26 -27.10 -20.94
N GLU A 72 12.15 -26.71 -20.29
CA GLU A 72 10.86 -26.51 -20.94
C GLU A 72 10.70 -25.06 -21.42
N VAL A 73 10.76 -24.89 -22.75
CA VAL A 73 10.49 -23.60 -23.39
C VAL A 73 8.98 -23.47 -23.59
N ILE A 74 8.34 -22.62 -22.79
CA ILE A 74 6.91 -22.32 -22.95
C ILE A 74 6.68 -21.59 -24.28
N THR A 75 5.90 -22.18 -25.17
CA THR A 75 5.53 -21.56 -26.45
C THR A 75 4.23 -20.78 -26.35
N ALA A 76 3.98 -19.89 -27.32
CA ALA A 76 2.71 -19.15 -27.40
C ALA A 76 1.49 -20.08 -27.57
N GLU A 77 1.65 -21.25 -28.19
CA GLU A 77 0.57 -22.23 -28.30
C GLU A 77 0.30 -22.90 -26.96
N ASP A 78 1.33 -23.20 -26.17
CA ASP A 78 1.16 -23.75 -24.82
C ASP A 78 0.36 -22.78 -23.95
N VAL A 79 0.71 -21.48 -23.96
CA VAL A 79 -0.05 -20.44 -23.24
C VAL A 79 -1.51 -20.42 -23.69
N LYS A 80 -1.76 -20.47 -25.01
CA LYS A 80 -3.12 -20.45 -25.55
C LYS A 80 -3.92 -21.70 -25.15
N GLN A 81 -3.30 -22.87 -25.16
CA GLN A 81 -3.92 -24.12 -24.72
C GLN A 81 -4.22 -24.09 -23.23
N THR A 82 -3.32 -23.54 -22.40
CA THR A 82 -3.57 -23.35 -20.96
C THR A 82 -4.76 -22.43 -20.74
N VAL A 83 -4.83 -21.27 -21.42
CA VAL A 83 -5.96 -20.33 -21.32
C VAL A 83 -7.31 -21.03 -21.59
N LEU A 84 -7.36 -21.86 -22.63
CA LEU A 84 -8.58 -22.59 -23.00
C LEU A 84 -8.90 -23.74 -22.04
N THR A 85 -7.88 -24.54 -21.68
CA THR A 85 -8.05 -25.75 -20.85
C THR A 85 -8.44 -25.39 -19.43
N GLU A 86 -7.80 -24.37 -18.86
CA GLU A 86 -8.10 -23.87 -17.51
C GLU A 86 -9.30 -22.92 -17.50
N ARG A 87 -9.85 -22.57 -18.67
CA ARG A 87 -10.98 -21.65 -18.83
C ARG A 87 -10.73 -20.33 -18.09
N LEU A 88 -9.52 -19.78 -18.22
CA LEU A 88 -9.04 -18.64 -17.42
C LEU A 88 -9.98 -17.42 -17.49
N GLU A 89 -10.60 -17.19 -18.65
CA GLU A 89 -11.55 -16.09 -18.86
C GLU A 89 -12.80 -16.17 -17.95
N GLU A 90 -13.15 -17.37 -17.48
CA GLU A 90 -14.31 -17.60 -16.62
C GLU A 90 -13.99 -17.46 -15.12
N GLN A 91 -12.71 -17.39 -14.77
CA GLN A 91 -12.26 -17.33 -13.38
C GLN A 91 -12.21 -15.91 -12.80
N PHE A 92 -12.40 -14.90 -13.65
CA PHE A 92 -12.58 -13.53 -13.19
C PHE A 92 -13.91 -13.39 -12.43
N THR A 93 -13.85 -12.79 -11.25
CA THR A 93 -15.02 -12.59 -10.37
C THR A 93 -16.13 -11.76 -11.02
N THR A 94 -15.79 -10.91 -12.01
CA THR A 94 -16.74 -10.07 -12.76
C THR A 94 -17.05 -10.58 -14.16
N GLY A 95 -16.60 -11.79 -14.51
CA GLY A 95 -16.67 -12.34 -15.87
C GLY A 95 -15.57 -11.83 -16.80
N ALA A 96 -15.74 -12.00 -18.11
CA ALA A 96 -14.70 -11.74 -19.11
C ALA A 96 -14.14 -10.30 -19.03
N TYR A 97 -12.83 -10.21 -18.81
CA TYR A 97 -12.09 -8.95 -18.73
C TYR A 97 -11.74 -8.44 -20.13
N ASP A 98 -12.07 -7.18 -20.41
CA ASP A 98 -11.79 -6.52 -21.69
C ASP A 98 -11.14 -5.17 -21.44
N ILE A 99 -9.80 -5.16 -21.54
CA ILE A 99 -8.97 -3.97 -21.30
C ILE A 99 -9.35 -2.79 -22.22
N THR A 100 -9.91 -3.06 -23.39
CA THR A 100 -10.23 -2.01 -24.38
C THR A 100 -11.39 -1.12 -23.94
N LYS A 101 -12.21 -1.59 -23.00
CA LYS A 101 -13.35 -0.85 -22.42
C LYS A 101 -12.95 0.09 -21.29
N LEU A 102 -11.73 -0.01 -20.77
CA LEU A 102 -11.27 0.84 -19.67
C LEU A 102 -11.10 2.29 -20.13
N ASP A 103 -11.49 3.23 -19.25
CA ASP A 103 -11.27 4.67 -19.48
C ASP A 103 -9.78 4.98 -19.69
N LEU A 104 -8.90 4.30 -18.93
CA LEU A 104 -7.45 4.41 -19.08
C LEU A 104 -6.97 4.03 -20.49
N HIS A 105 -7.42 2.87 -21.01
CA HIS A 105 -7.05 2.41 -22.35
C HIS A 105 -7.50 3.41 -23.42
N ARG A 106 -8.76 3.87 -23.34
CA ARG A 106 -9.28 4.89 -24.28
C ARG A 106 -8.44 6.17 -24.24
N LYS A 107 -8.18 6.70 -23.03
CA LYS A 107 -7.39 7.94 -22.87
C LYS A 107 -5.96 7.78 -23.39
N LEU A 108 -5.33 6.63 -23.15
CA LEU A 108 -3.98 6.35 -23.62
C LEU A 108 -3.91 6.31 -25.16
N VAL A 109 -4.79 5.54 -25.81
CA VAL A 109 -4.80 5.39 -27.28
C VAL A 109 -5.14 6.71 -28.00
N ASN A 110 -5.97 7.56 -27.38
CA ASN A 110 -6.35 8.86 -27.95
C ASN A 110 -5.36 10.00 -27.62
N ASN A 111 -4.31 9.75 -26.84
CA ASN A 111 -3.41 10.78 -26.29
C ASN A 111 -4.15 11.84 -25.43
N GLU A 112 -5.14 11.40 -24.66
CA GLU A 112 -5.97 12.20 -23.77
C GLU A 112 -5.66 11.95 -22.28
N LEU A 113 -4.59 11.19 -21.99
CA LEU A 113 -4.18 10.93 -20.62
C LEU A 113 -3.66 12.24 -19.99
N PRO A 114 -4.27 12.75 -18.90
CA PRO A 114 -3.77 13.94 -18.24
C PRO A 114 -2.41 13.64 -17.62
N LEU A 115 -1.44 14.51 -17.88
CA LEU A 115 -0.11 14.46 -17.29
C LEU A 115 0.07 15.65 -16.36
N TYR A 116 0.59 15.37 -15.16
CA TYR A 116 0.93 16.37 -14.17
C TYR A 116 2.45 16.49 -14.16
N TRP A 117 2.95 17.67 -14.53
CA TRP A 117 4.39 17.94 -14.55
C TRP A 117 4.82 18.51 -13.20
N GLY A 118 5.86 17.91 -12.63
CA GLY A 118 6.43 18.27 -11.32
C GLY A 118 7.79 17.62 -11.12
N GLU A 119 8.41 17.88 -9.96
CA GLU A 119 9.65 17.22 -9.59
C GLU A 119 9.35 15.83 -9.00
N GLY A 120 10.18 14.85 -9.36
CA GLY A 120 10.08 13.49 -8.87
C GLY A 120 11.45 12.95 -8.46
N LYS A 121 11.51 12.31 -7.30
CA LYS A 121 12.72 11.69 -6.77
C LYS A 121 12.43 10.25 -6.38
N LEU A 122 13.32 9.34 -6.79
CA LEU A 122 13.31 7.97 -6.32
C LEU A 122 14.06 7.88 -5.00
N LEU A 123 13.42 7.26 -4.01
CA LEU A 123 13.99 6.82 -2.75
C LEU A 123 14.06 5.29 -2.78
N TYR A 124 15.17 4.70 -2.36
CA TYR A 124 15.31 3.24 -2.38
C TYR A 124 16.40 2.77 -1.44
N ASP A 125 16.25 1.53 -0.96
CA ASP A 125 17.30 0.84 -0.23
C ASP A 125 18.33 0.22 -1.17
N LEU A 126 19.58 0.11 -0.74
CA LEU A 126 20.61 -0.63 -1.49
C LEU A 126 20.41 -2.15 -1.36
N PRO A 127 20.86 -2.96 -2.34
CA PRO A 127 20.71 -4.42 -2.31
C PRO A 127 21.30 -5.08 -1.07
N ASP A 128 22.35 -4.50 -0.49
CA ASP A 128 23.06 -5.01 0.68
C ASP A 128 22.35 -4.75 2.02
N LYS A 129 21.23 -4.03 2.03
CA LYS A 129 20.38 -3.85 3.23
C LYS A 129 20.06 -5.18 3.92
N VAL A 130 19.87 -6.26 3.15
CA VAL A 130 19.60 -7.59 3.73
C VAL A 130 20.72 -8.09 4.65
N GLY A 131 21.95 -7.61 4.49
CA GLY A 131 23.09 -7.90 5.35
C GLY A 131 23.41 -6.81 6.37
N THR A 132 23.16 -5.53 6.03
CA THR A 132 23.53 -4.39 6.89
C THR A 132 22.40 -3.93 7.82
N GLN A 133 21.15 -4.19 7.46
CA GLN A 133 19.93 -3.65 8.08
C GLN A 133 19.85 -2.11 8.07
N ASN A 134 20.67 -1.44 7.26
CA ASN A 134 20.64 0.01 7.10
C ASN A 134 19.69 0.38 5.95
N SER A 135 18.68 1.21 6.24
CA SER A 135 17.69 1.63 5.25
C SER A 135 17.88 3.08 4.83
N GLN A 136 18.52 3.29 3.68
CA GLN A 136 18.67 4.62 3.09
C GLN A 136 17.31 5.26 2.80
N LEU A 137 16.31 4.45 2.40
CA LEU A 137 14.97 4.98 2.15
C LEU A 137 14.35 5.57 3.42
N ILE A 138 14.53 4.93 4.58
CA ILE A 138 14.02 5.44 5.85
C ILE A 138 14.79 6.68 6.30
N ASP A 139 16.12 6.69 6.12
CA ASP A 139 16.92 7.88 6.43
C ASP A 139 16.43 9.09 5.61
N ASP A 140 16.21 8.91 4.31
CA ASP A 140 15.68 9.95 3.42
C ASP A 140 14.24 10.35 3.80
N LEU A 141 13.38 9.39 4.12
CA LEU A 141 12.01 9.65 4.54
C LEU A 141 11.96 10.40 5.87
N THR A 142 12.87 10.11 6.80
CA THR A 142 12.96 10.81 8.09
C THR A 142 13.27 12.29 7.87
N LEU A 143 14.22 12.62 7.00
CA LEU A 143 14.53 14.01 6.65
C LEU A 143 13.31 14.72 6.01
N ILE A 144 12.55 14.02 5.17
CA ILE A 144 11.32 14.57 4.58
C ILE A 144 10.29 14.86 5.67
N LEU A 145 10.08 13.93 6.60
CA LEU A 145 9.11 14.08 7.70
C LEU A 145 9.48 15.19 8.68
N GLU A 146 10.78 15.44 8.88
CA GLU A 146 11.27 16.57 9.69
C GLU A 146 10.90 17.94 9.08
N ASP A 147 10.84 18.02 7.76
CA ASP A 147 10.54 19.24 7.00
C ASP A 147 9.02 19.49 6.81
N VAL A 148 8.16 18.52 7.17
CA VAL A 148 6.69 18.69 7.07
C VAL A 148 6.21 19.80 8.00
N GLU A 149 5.35 20.69 7.53
CA GLU A 149 4.87 21.83 8.31
C GLU A 149 3.41 21.68 8.81
N ASP A 150 2.51 21.19 7.96
CA ASP A 150 1.06 21.29 8.15
C ASP A 150 0.40 19.93 8.40
N ASN A 151 0.58 18.97 7.49
CA ASN A 151 -0.17 17.71 7.55
C ASN A 151 0.56 16.49 6.95
N VAL A 152 0.23 15.33 7.52
CA VAL A 152 0.66 14.02 7.05
C VAL A 152 -0.55 13.09 6.99
N VAL A 153 -0.76 12.46 5.85
CA VAL A 153 -1.68 11.32 5.70
C VAL A 153 -0.87 10.09 5.35
N ILE A 154 -0.96 9.03 6.15
CA ILE A 154 -0.26 7.75 5.92
C ILE A 154 -1.29 6.68 5.61
N ILE A 155 -1.11 6.02 4.46
CA ILE A 155 -1.90 4.88 4.04
C ILE A 155 -0.97 3.67 3.99
N SER A 156 -1.27 2.66 4.79
CA SER A 156 -0.51 1.42 4.77
C SER A 156 -1.37 0.23 5.19
N PRO A 157 -1.32 -0.91 4.44
CA PRO A 157 -2.05 -2.12 4.86
C PRO A 157 -1.53 -2.66 6.18
N TYR A 158 -0.23 -2.53 6.41
CA TYR A 158 0.48 -3.00 7.58
C TYR A 158 1.09 -1.81 8.28
N PHE A 159 0.48 -1.42 9.39
CA PHE A 159 0.85 -0.25 10.16
C PHE A 159 1.18 -0.68 11.60
N VAL A 160 2.47 -0.92 11.86
CA VAL A 160 3.01 -1.23 13.19
C VAL A 160 4.05 -0.16 13.51
N PRO A 161 3.63 0.95 14.15
CA PRO A 161 4.50 2.11 14.36
C PRO A 161 5.57 1.89 15.43
N THR A 162 5.48 0.83 16.24
CA THR A 162 6.26 0.62 17.48
C THR A 162 6.00 1.73 18.52
N GLU A 163 6.56 1.57 19.73
CA GLU A 163 6.50 2.61 20.77
C GLU A 163 7.14 3.94 20.29
N LEU A 164 8.31 3.85 19.64
CA LEU A 164 9.06 5.03 19.19
C LEU A 164 8.30 5.80 18.09
N GLY A 165 7.79 5.08 17.08
CA GLY A 165 7.03 5.73 16.01
C GLY A 165 5.70 6.28 16.51
N THR A 166 5.03 5.62 17.45
CA THR A 166 3.83 6.15 18.11
C THR A 166 4.14 7.47 18.81
N GLN A 167 5.22 7.52 19.58
CA GLN A 167 5.65 8.76 20.25
C GLN A 167 5.90 9.89 19.23
N HIS A 168 6.64 9.64 18.15
CA HIS A 168 6.93 10.66 17.14
C HIS A 168 5.66 11.17 16.44
N LEU A 169 4.70 10.30 16.13
CA LEU A 169 3.43 10.70 15.53
C LEU A 169 2.60 11.58 16.49
N VAL A 170 2.59 11.24 17.78
CA VAL A 170 1.91 12.05 18.81
C VAL A 170 2.63 13.39 19.02
N GLU A 171 3.96 13.41 19.05
CA GLU A 171 4.76 14.64 19.14
C GLU A 171 4.51 15.57 17.94
N ALA A 172 4.38 15.00 16.73
CA ALA A 172 4.02 15.75 15.54
C ALA A 172 2.66 16.46 15.72
N VAL A 173 1.64 15.75 16.22
CA VAL A 173 0.33 16.35 16.54
C VAL A 173 0.46 17.45 17.60
N GLN A 174 1.22 17.21 18.67
CA GLN A 174 1.45 18.20 19.74
C GLN A 174 2.20 19.44 19.23
N SER A 175 3.03 19.30 18.19
CA SER A 175 3.69 20.41 17.52
C SER A 175 2.76 21.24 16.61
N GLY A 176 1.49 20.84 16.46
CA GLY A 176 0.47 21.54 15.69
C GLY A 176 0.15 20.92 14.33
N LYS A 177 0.80 19.81 13.96
CA LYS A 177 0.57 19.13 12.68
C LYS A 177 -0.70 18.29 12.71
N GLN A 178 -1.31 18.10 11.55
CA GLN A 178 -2.43 17.16 11.39
C GLN A 178 -1.91 15.81 10.92
N VAL A 179 -2.06 14.78 11.74
CA VAL A 179 -1.65 13.41 11.38
C VAL A 179 -2.89 12.54 11.19
N THR A 180 -3.00 11.92 10.02
CA THR A 180 -4.06 10.96 9.69
C THR A 180 -3.46 9.62 9.26
N ILE A 181 -3.93 8.53 9.85
CA ILE A 181 -3.53 7.17 9.51
C ILE A 181 -4.74 6.42 8.95
N ILE A 182 -4.54 5.73 7.83
CA ILE A 182 -5.53 4.91 7.14
C ILE A 182 -4.94 3.52 6.97
N THR A 183 -5.58 2.52 7.57
CA THR A 183 -5.14 1.13 7.51
C THR A 183 -6.32 0.16 7.44
N ASN A 184 -6.07 -1.15 7.40
CA ASN A 184 -7.13 -2.15 7.33
C ASN A 184 -7.70 -2.45 8.73
N SER A 185 -9.02 -2.62 8.81
CA SER A 185 -9.66 -3.25 9.97
C SER A 185 -9.23 -4.71 10.11
N LEU A 186 -9.45 -5.33 11.28
CA LEU A 186 -9.11 -6.74 11.47
C LEU A 186 -9.78 -7.65 10.43
N ALA A 187 -10.99 -7.26 10.00
CA ALA A 187 -11.74 -7.99 9.00
C ALA A 187 -11.22 -7.77 7.56
N SER A 188 -10.68 -6.61 7.22
CA SER A 188 -10.06 -6.39 5.91
C SER A 188 -8.59 -6.79 5.86
N ASN A 189 -7.97 -7.11 7.00
CA ASN A 189 -6.56 -7.51 7.04
C ASN A 189 -6.37 -8.98 6.66
N ASP A 190 -5.37 -9.27 5.83
CA ASP A 190 -4.96 -10.62 5.43
C ASP A 190 -3.90 -11.23 6.36
N VAL A 191 -3.24 -10.39 7.18
CA VAL A 191 -2.24 -10.81 8.17
C VAL A 191 -2.67 -10.38 9.58
N PHE A 192 -3.46 -11.22 10.25
CA PHE A 192 -3.99 -10.93 11.59
C PHE A 192 -2.91 -10.65 12.65
N ALA A 193 -1.68 -11.14 12.46
CA ALA A 193 -0.57 -10.93 13.39
C ALA A 193 -0.09 -9.47 13.38
N VAL A 194 0.00 -8.86 12.20
CA VAL A 194 0.31 -7.43 12.02
C VAL A 194 -0.78 -6.59 12.69
N HIS A 195 -2.05 -6.91 12.45
CA HIS A 195 -3.18 -6.22 13.08
C HIS A 195 -3.15 -6.32 14.61
N GLY A 196 -2.75 -7.47 15.14
CA GLY A 196 -2.61 -7.70 16.57
C GLY A 196 -1.55 -6.82 17.24
N TRP A 197 -0.46 -6.52 16.53
CA TRP A 197 0.58 -5.60 17.01
C TRP A 197 0.18 -4.14 16.86
N TYR A 198 -0.37 -3.77 15.71
CA TYR A 198 -1.02 -2.48 15.48
C TYR A 198 -2.04 -2.13 16.58
N ALA A 199 -2.86 -3.10 17.00
CA ALA A 199 -3.89 -2.93 18.02
C ALA A 199 -3.40 -2.30 19.33
N LYS A 200 -2.15 -2.57 19.69
CA LYS A 200 -1.54 -2.13 20.96
C LYS A 200 -1.33 -0.62 21.00
N TYR A 201 -1.24 0.03 19.84
CA TYR A 201 -0.88 1.44 19.72
C TYR A 201 -2.06 2.37 19.39
N ARG A 202 -3.26 1.82 19.11
CA ARG A 202 -4.39 2.64 18.62
C ARG A 202 -4.89 3.65 19.64
N GLU A 203 -5.01 3.23 20.90
CA GLU A 203 -5.49 4.10 21.97
C GLU A 203 -4.52 5.27 22.16
N ASP A 204 -3.22 5.00 22.31
CA ASP A 204 -2.18 6.03 22.45
C ASP A 204 -2.17 7.02 21.28
N LEU A 205 -2.32 6.52 20.04
CA LEU A 205 -2.39 7.38 18.85
C LEU A 205 -3.60 8.31 18.89
N ILE A 206 -4.79 7.77 19.16
CA ILE A 206 -6.04 8.54 19.15
C ILE A 206 -6.07 9.54 20.31
N GLU A 207 -5.66 9.12 21.51
CA GLU A 207 -5.54 10.01 22.68
C GLU A 207 -4.51 11.11 22.45
N GLY A 208 -3.42 10.81 21.73
CA GLY A 208 -2.44 11.78 21.27
C GLY A 208 -2.92 12.72 20.15
N GLY A 209 -4.13 12.52 19.62
CA GLY A 209 -4.78 13.38 18.64
C GLY A 209 -4.58 12.97 17.17
N VAL A 210 -4.01 11.79 16.91
CA VAL A 210 -3.91 11.21 15.57
C VAL A 210 -5.31 10.79 15.08
N LYS A 211 -5.67 11.16 13.85
CA LYS A 211 -6.91 10.71 13.22
C LYS A 211 -6.71 9.31 12.65
N LEU A 212 -7.44 8.31 13.13
CA LEU A 212 -7.27 6.92 12.73
C LEU A 212 -8.51 6.38 12.01
N TRP A 213 -8.29 5.77 10.85
CA TRP A 213 -9.33 5.19 10.01
C TRP A 213 -8.99 3.73 9.65
N GLU A 214 -9.99 2.86 9.78
CA GLU A 214 -9.87 1.44 9.42
C GLU A 214 -10.82 1.07 8.29
N ILE A 215 -10.29 0.56 7.17
CA ILE A 215 -11.08 0.18 5.99
C ILE A 215 -12.01 -1.00 6.31
N LYS A 216 -13.28 -0.90 5.89
CA LYS A 216 -14.30 -1.95 6.03
C LYS A 216 -13.98 -3.15 5.13
N SER A 217 -14.26 -4.35 5.60
CA SER A 217 -14.09 -5.59 4.81
C SER A 217 -14.95 -5.67 3.53
N THR A 218 -15.98 -4.83 3.43
CA THR A 218 -16.91 -4.72 2.30
C THR A 218 -16.67 -3.50 1.42
N ALA A 219 -15.58 -2.75 1.67
CA ALA A 219 -15.25 -1.51 0.97
C ALA A 219 -15.12 -1.70 -0.54
N LYS A 220 -15.84 -0.93 -1.36
CA LYS A 220 -15.66 -0.98 -2.82
C LYS A 220 -15.47 0.43 -3.35
N PHE A 221 -14.24 0.92 -3.24
CA PHE A 221 -13.85 2.18 -3.83
C PHE A 221 -14.19 2.18 -5.32
N LYS A 222 -14.86 3.24 -5.80
CA LYS A 222 -15.18 3.43 -7.24
C LYS A 222 -14.35 4.55 -7.85
N SER A 223 -13.11 4.66 -7.38
CA SER A 223 -12.17 5.75 -7.62
C SER A 223 -10.84 5.22 -8.15
N LYS A 224 -9.80 6.05 -8.23
CA LYS A 224 -8.42 5.57 -8.51
C LYS A 224 -7.91 4.54 -7.48
N TRP A 225 -8.57 4.43 -6.33
CA TRP A 225 -8.36 3.44 -5.28
C TRP A 225 -9.18 2.16 -5.47
N SER A 226 -9.75 1.97 -6.67
CA SER A 226 -10.84 1.04 -6.91
C SER A 226 -10.52 -0.43 -6.62
N MET A 227 -11.54 -1.09 -6.10
CA MET A 227 -11.60 -2.53 -5.85
C MET A 227 -12.83 -3.06 -6.58
N THR A 228 -12.63 -3.76 -7.70
CA THR A 228 -13.67 -3.91 -8.73
C THR A 228 -14.56 -5.15 -8.59
N GLY A 229 -14.17 -6.14 -7.80
CA GLY A 229 -14.87 -7.42 -7.75
C GLY A 229 -15.77 -7.60 -6.53
N SER A 230 -16.00 -8.86 -6.17
CA SER A 230 -17.03 -9.29 -5.22
C SER A 230 -16.48 -9.84 -3.89
N GLY A 231 -15.17 -10.01 -3.79
CA GLY A 231 -14.49 -10.51 -2.59
C GLY A 231 -14.48 -9.52 -1.42
N ARG A 232 -13.87 -9.95 -0.30
CA ARG A 232 -13.50 -9.05 0.80
C ARG A 232 -12.44 -8.08 0.32
N SER A 233 -12.50 -6.86 0.83
CA SER A 233 -11.63 -5.78 0.39
C SER A 233 -10.53 -5.50 1.40
N SER A 234 -9.29 -5.45 0.93
CA SER A 234 -8.12 -4.95 1.65
C SER A 234 -7.44 -3.82 0.88
N LEU A 235 -7.23 -2.68 1.53
CA LEU A 235 -6.45 -1.57 0.99
C LEU A 235 -4.97 -1.91 1.15
N HIS A 236 -4.27 -2.09 0.03
CA HIS A 236 -2.86 -2.50 0.01
C HIS A 236 -1.91 -1.39 -0.46
N ALA A 237 -2.44 -0.20 -0.74
CA ALA A 237 -1.66 0.96 -1.11
C ALA A 237 -0.67 1.38 -0.01
N LYS A 238 0.56 1.76 -0.40
CA LYS A 238 1.57 2.35 0.48
C LYS A 238 1.85 3.78 0.02
N VAL A 239 1.08 4.70 0.57
CA VAL A 239 1.01 6.08 0.08
C VAL A 239 1.10 7.04 1.25
N MET A 240 1.81 8.14 1.08
CA MET A 240 1.80 9.24 2.04
C MET A 240 1.59 10.57 1.34
N PHE A 241 0.75 11.42 1.93
CA PHE A 241 0.53 12.80 1.51
C PHE A 241 1.18 13.72 2.55
N PHE A 242 1.88 14.75 2.08
CA PHE A 242 2.48 15.76 2.94
C PHE A 242 2.14 17.17 2.45
N ASP A 243 1.71 18.03 3.38
CA ASP A 243 1.48 19.47 3.17
C ASP A 243 0.65 19.80 1.93
N ASP A 244 -0.33 18.96 1.59
CA ASP A 244 -1.20 19.10 0.40
C ASP A 244 -0.42 19.20 -0.93
N ARG A 245 0.87 18.83 -0.94
CA ARG A 245 1.81 19.12 -2.04
C ARG A 245 2.63 17.93 -2.48
N TYR A 246 3.12 17.15 -1.53
CA TYR A 246 3.99 16.04 -1.81
C TYR A 246 3.25 14.71 -1.69
N LEU A 247 3.57 13.80 -2.58
CA LEU A 247 3.00 12.46 -2.58
C LEU A 247 4.13 11.44 -2.68
N PHE A 248 4.19 10.55 -1.70
CA PHE A 248 5.05 9.38 -1.67
C PHE A 248 4.23 8.15 -2.06
N VAL A 249 4.72 7.38 -3.04
CA VAL A 249 4.10 6.12 -3.48
C VAL A 249 5.20 5.08 -3.66
N GLY A 250 5.05 3.91 -3.04
CA GLY A 250 6.07 2.89 -3.13
C GLY A 250 5.65 1.53 -2.60
N SER A 251 6.66 0.74 -2.24
CA SER A 251 6.49 -0.62 -1.73
C SER A 251 6.53 -0.73 -0.21
N MET A 252 7.08 0.29 0.47
CA MET A 252 7.32 0.28 1.93
C MET A 252 6.02 0.28 2.73
N ASN A 253 5.79 -0.75 3.53
CA ASN A 253 4.79 -0.68 4.59
C ASN A 253 5.34 0.08 5.80
N TRP A 254 4.45 0.59 6.65
CA TRP A 254 4.86 1.24 7.90
C TRP A 254 4.99 0.20 9.02
N ASP A 255 5.97 -0.70 8.88
CA ASP A 255 6.20 -1.80 9.82
C ASP A 255 7.71 -2.09 10.03
N PRO A 256 8.09 -2.76 11.13
CA PRO A 256 9.48 -3.11 11.41
C PRO A 256 10.12 -3.98 10.32
N ARG A 257 9.37 -4.90 9.71
CA ARG A 257 9.90 -5.75 8.65
C ARG A 257 10.35 -4.95 7.43
N SER A 258 9.57 -3.95 7.01
CA SER A 258 9.95 -3.05 5.91
C SER A 258 11.18 -2.22 6.29
N ALA A 259 11.28 -1.82 7.55
CA ALA A 259 12.42 -1.06 8.04
C ALA A 259 13.71 -1.87 8.10
N LEU A 260 13.67 -3.10 8.62
CA LEU A 260 14.85 -3.86 8.98
C LEU A 260 15.25 -4.93 7.96
N HIS A 261 14.28 -5.49 7.22
CA HIS A 261 14.47 -6.74 6.50
C HIS A 261 14.20 -6.65 5.00
N ASN A 262 13.14 -5.95 4.59
CA ASN A 262 12.83 -5.80 3.18
C ASN A 262 13.70 -4.71 2.56
N THR A 263 14.07 -4.88 1.29
CA THR A 263 14.49 -3.74 0.47
C THR A 263 13.27 -3.09 -0.15
N GLU A 264 13.17 -1.77 -0.01
CA GLU A 264 12.02 -0.99 -0.48
C GLU A 264 12.42 0.04 -1.54
N MET A 265 11.44 0.52 -2.30
CA MET A 265 11.55 1.71 -3.14
C MET A 265 10.27 2.54 -3.07
N ALA A 266 10.41 3.83 -3.30
CA ALA A 266 9.29 4.74 -3.43
C ALA A 266 9.66 5.93 -4.30
N VAL A 267 8.65 6.53 -4.92
CA VAL A 267 8.79 7.81 -5.61
C VAL A 267 8.08 8.86 -4.77
N ILE A 268 8.78 9.95 -4.48
CA ILE A 268 8.16 11.17 -3.98
C ILE A 268 8.02 12.16 -5.14
N ILE A 269 6.83 12.73 -5.29
CA ILE A 269 6.55 13.79 -6.26
C ILE A 269 6.15 15.07 -5.54
N ASP A 270 6.56 16.21 -6.11
CA ASP A 270 6.10 17.55 -5.75
C ASP A 270 5.09 18.02 -6.81
N GLN A 271 3.80 17.92 -6.49
CA GLN A 271 2.74 18.29 -7.43
C GLN A 271 1.40 18.57 -6.74
N ALA A 272 1.23 19.79 -6.24
CA ALA A 272 0.06 20.17 -5.43
C ALA A 272 -1.31 19.86 -6.06
N ASP A 273 -1.50 20.11 -7.36
CA ASP A 273 -2.81 19.86 -8.01
C ASP A 273 -3.18 18.38 -7.98
N PHE A 274 -2.22 17.50 -8.29
CA PHE A 274 -2.40 16.05 -8.26
C PHE A 274 -2.62 15.55 -6.83
N VAL A 275 -1.82 16.03 -5.88
CA VAL A 275 -1.91 15.62 -4.47
C VAL A 275 -3.28 15.99 -3.90
N LEU A 276 -3.69 17.25 -4.03
CA LEU A 276 -5.00 17.73 -3.58
C LEU A 276 -6.17 16.98 -4.23
N GLU A 277 -6.11 16.73 -5.54
CA GLU A 277 -7.17 15.99 -6.23
C GLU A 277 -7.36 14.58 -5.64
N ASN A 278 -6.26 13.84 -5.45
CA ASN A 278 -6.30 12.47 -4.94
C ASN A 278 -6.67 12.42 -3.44
N GLU A 279 -6.22 13.40 -2.66
CA GLU A 279 -6.53 13.49 -1.24
C GLU A 279 -8.01 13.79 -1.00
N ILE A 280 -8.58 14.75 -1.75
CA ILE A 280 -10.02 15.05 -1.72
C ILE A 280 -10.83 13.81 -2.13
N GLU A 281 -10.42 13.11 -3.19
CA GLU A 281 -11.08 11.87 -3.62
C GLU A 281 -11.04 10.79 -2.53
N LEU A 282 -9.89 10.60 -1.88
CA LEU A 282 -9.71 9.65 -0.78
C LEU A 282 -10.64 9.96 0.40
N PHE A 283 -10.59 11.18 0.95
CA PHE A 283 -11.38 11.54 2.13
C PHE A 283 -12.89 11.47 1.87
N ASN A 284 -13.34 11.80 0.65
CA ASN A 284 -14.75 11.65 0.26
C ASN A 284 -15.23 10.19 0.25
N GLU A 285 -14.31 9.24 0.06
CA GLU A 285 -14.61 7.82 0.04
C GLU A 285 -14.45 7.16 1.43
N LEU A 286 -13.59 7.71 2.31
CA LEU A 286 -13.38 7.18 3.66
C LEU A 286 -14.66 7.14 4.48
N ASP A 287 -15.50 8.19 4.44
CA ASP A 287 -16.75 8.19 5.19
C ASP A 287 -17.64 6.99 4.84
N LYS A 288 -17.59 6.54 3.57
CA LYS A 288 -18.37 5.42 3.06
C LYS A 288 -17.75 4.08 3.43
N TYR A 289 -16.42 3.98 3.32
CA TYR A 289 -15.71 2.71 3.25
C TYR A 289 -14.77 2.44 4.42
N ALA A 290 -14.69 3.35 5.39
CA ALA A 290 -13.88 3.18 6.60
C ALA A 290 -14.70 3.42 7.86
N TYR A 291 -14.24 2.83 8.96
CA TYR A 291 -14.62 3.22 10.31
C TYR A 291 -13.65 4.29 10.79
N GLN A 292 -14.18 5.34 11.42
CA GLN A 292 -13.36 6.29 12.16
C GLN A 292 -13.21 5.79 13.60
N LEU A 293 -11.98 5.64 14.08
CA LEU A 293 -11.73 5.24 15.46
C LEU A 293 -11.73 6.46 16.37
N LYS A 294 -12.36 6.34 17.53
CA LYS A 294 -12.50 7.42 18.53
C LYS A 294 -12.44 6.85 19.94
N ILE A 295 -12.09 7.71 20.90
CA ILE A 295 -12.34 7.44 22.32
C ILE A 295 -13.70 8.01 22.71
N ARG A 296 -14.56 7.19 23.31
CA ARG A 296 -15.86 7.59 23.85
C ARG A 296 -16.03 7.02 25.24
N ASP A 297 -16.31 7.89 26.20
CA ASP A 297 -16.48 7.52 27.62
C ASP A 297 -15.27 6.76 28.22
N GLY A 298 -14.08 6.95 27.63
CA GLY A 298 -12.82 6.31 28.03
C GLY A 298 -12.49 5.02 27.27
N ASP A 299 -13.38 4.55 26.39
CA ASP A 299 -13.20 3.32 25.63
C ASP A 299 -13.00 3.59 24.13
N LEU A 300 -12.21 2.74 23.48
CA LEU A 300 -12.05 2.74 22.03
C LEU A 300 -13.33 2.26 21.32
N VAL A 301 -13.79 3.05 20.35
CA VAL A 301 -14.95 2.73 19.52
C VAL A 301 -14.69 2.95 18.04
N TRP A 302 -15.37 2.17 17.19
CA TRP A 302 -15.39 2.33 15.73
C TRP A 302 -16.70 2.99 15.34
N VAL A 303 -16.62 4.11 14.60
CA VAL A 303 -17.78 4.87 14.16
C VAL A 303 -17.92 4.75 12.65
N ASP A 304 -19.08 4.30 12.19
CA ASP A 304 -19.45 4.36 10.77
C ASP A 304 -20.11 5.71 10.48
N ASN A 305 -19.42 6.57 9.73
CA ASN A 305 -19.91 7.93 9.46
C ASN A 305 -21.16 7.95 8.56
N MET A 306 -21.43 6.90 7.76
CA MET A 306 -22.63 6.83 6.93
C MET A 306 -23.87 6.42 7.71
N THR A 307 -23.75 5.42 8.57
CA THR A 307 -24.89 4.88 9.34
C THR A 307 -25.03 5.52 10.72
N GLN A 308 -23.98 6.21 11.19
CA GLN A 308 -23.81 6.71 12.56
C GLN A 308 -23.83 5.58 13.62
N GLU A 309 -23.63 4.32 13.19
CA GLU A 309 -23.48 3.20 14.11
C GLU A 309 -22.12 3.25 14.82
N VAL A 310 -22.13 2.83 16.08
CA VAL A 310 -20.94 2.79 16.94
C VAL A 310 -20.74 1.36 17.39
N PHE A 311 -19.54 0.84 17.18
CA PHE A 311 -19.14 -0.50 17.61
C PHE A 311 -18.12 -0.39 18.74
N GLU A 312 -18.35 -1.16 19.81
CA GLU A 312 -17.47 -1.25 20.98
C GLU A 312 -16.43 -2.37 20.83
N SER A 313 -16.37 -3.02 19.65
CA SER A 313 -15.39 -4.05 19.34
C SER A 313 -15.18 -4.15 17.83
N GLU A 314 -14.01 -4.64 17.42
CA GLU A 314 -13.58 -4.88 16.03
C GLU A 314 -14.71 -5.33 15.08
N PRO A 315 -15.27 -4.43 14.25
CA PRO A 315 -16.40 -4.73 13.38
C PRO A 315 -16.07 -5.86 12.40
N ASP A 316 -17.08 -6.64 11.99
CA ASP A 316 -16.99 -7.72 11.00
C ASP A 316 -15.95 -8.84 11.24
N ALA A 317 -15.24 -8.80 12.38
CA ALA A 317 -14.27 -9.81 12.78
C ALA A 317 -14.91 -10.87 13.69
N SER A 318 -14.71 -12.15 13.37
CA SER A 318 -15.17 -13.25 14.23
C SER A 318 -14.43 -13.27 15.57
N ILE A 319 -15.06 -13.84 16.62
CA ILE A 319 -14.45 -13.98 17.95
C ILE A 319 -13.09 -14.70 17.87
N TRP A 320 -13.00 -15.76 17.08
CA TRP A 320 -11.75 -16.51 16.89
C TRP A 320 -10.65 -15.69 16.22
N LEU A 321 -11.00 -14.86 15.24
CA LEU A 321 -10.06 -13.97 14.57
C LEU A 321 -9.52 -12.92 15.54
N ARG A 322 -10.40 -12.32 16.37
CA ARG A 322 -10.01 -11.37 17.43
C ARG A 322 -9.08 -12.01 18.46
N MET A 323 -9.40 -13.22 18.91
CA MET A 323 -8.53 -13.98 19.83
C MET A 323 -7.17 -14.28 19.20
N GLY A 324 -7.13 -14.65 17.92
CA GLY A 324 -5.89 -14.91 17.18
C GLY A 324 -5.00 -13.68 17.08
N ALA A 325 -5.57 -12.53 16.69
CA ALA A 325 -4.86 -11.25 16.65
C ALA A 325 -4.32 -10.85 18.03
N TRP A 326 -5.14 -10.96 19.07
CA TRP A 326 -4.72 -10.68 20.45
C TRP A 326 -3.55 -11.57 20.90
N MET A 327 -3.61 -12.88 20.63
CA MET A 327 -2.51 -13.80 20.96
C MET A 327 -1.22 -13.45 20.19
N ALA A 328 -1.33 -13.10 18.91
CA ALA A 328 -0.18 -12.70 18.11
C ALA A 328 0.50 -11.42 18.64
N GLY A 329 -0.28 -10.46 19.15
CA GLY A 329 0.24 -9.24 19.79
C GLY A 329 1.00 -9.46 21.11
N ILE A 330 0.96 -10.66 21.67
CA ILE A 330 1.71 -11.06 22.88
C ILE A 330 3.05 -11.73 22.52
N LEU A 331 3.11 -12.40 21.35
CA LEU A 331 4.31 -13.12 20.93
C LEU A 331 5.42 -12.13 20.60
N PRO A 332 6.69 -12.35 21.02
CA PRO A 332 7.80 -11.42 20.82
C PRO A 332 8.30 -11.46 19.36
N ILE A 333 7.48 -10.99 18.44
CA ILE A 333 7.70 -11.07 16.99
C ILE A 333 7.54 -9.71 16.28
N GLU A 334 7.36 -8.61 17.02
CA GLU A 334 7.13 -7.27 16.44
C GLU A 334 8.16 -6.90 15.38
N GLU A 335 9.45 -7.11 15.67
CA GLU A 335 10.55 -6.81 14.75
C GLU A 335 10.49 -7.60 13.43
N GLN A 336 9.70 -8.68 13.38
CA GLN A 336 9.60 -9.60 12.25
C GLN A 336 8.34 -9.40 11.39
N LEU A 337 7.44 -8.51 11.84
CA LEU A 337 6.14 -8.28 11.23
C LEU A 337 6.17 -7.16 10.21
#